data_AF-A0A963R971-F1
#
_entry.id   AF-A0A963R971-F1
#
_cell.length_a   1.000
_cell.length_b   1.000
_cell.length_c   1.000
_cell.angle_alpha   90.00
_cell.angle_beta   90.00
_cell.angle_gamma   90.00
#
_symmetry.space_group_name_H-M   'P 1'
#
loop_
_entity.id
_entity.type
_entity.pdbx_description
1 polymer ?
#
loop_
_entity_poly.entity_id
_entity_poly.type
_entity_poly.pdbx_seq_one_letter_code
_entity_poly.pdbx_strand_id
1 'polypeptide(L)'
;MTISSVLGSLSGDPHRLNPIRLFLDADIVVQSVIVGLLLASIWVWAIIFAFSTRMGRVRRRCDAYESEFWKASDFDAFQNKRGQGDVPSARVAEAGMEEWRRSTGGKSTNSEGTRQRIAMAMDSTVAQEADRLAERLNFLATVGSVAPFVGLFGTVWG
;
A
#
# COMPACT_ATOMS: atom_id res chain seq x y z
N MET A 1 24.82 18.78 58.61
CA MET A 1 24.80 18.16 57.27
C MET A 1 23.40 18.41 56.73
N THR A 2 23.29 19.50 55.96
CA THR A 2 22.22 20.48 56.11
C THR A 2 21.24 20.39 54.93
N ILE A 3 19.95 20.61 55.21
CA ILE A 3 18.79 20.59 54.31
C ILE A 3 18.98 21.41 53.01
N SER A 4 20.01 22.26 52.92
CA SER A 4 20.46 22.93 51.69
C SER A 4 20.83 21.99 50.53
N SER A 5 21.27 20.75 50.77
CA SER A 5 21.60 19.82 49.67
C SER A 5 20.37 19.29 48.92
N VAL A 6 19.19 19.30 49.55
CA VAL A 6 17.93 18.84 48.95
C VAL A 6 17.25 19.96 48.15
N LEU A 7 17.51 21.23 48.48
CA LEU A 7 17.01 22.37 47.70
C LEU A 7 17.85 22.64 46.44
N GLY A 8 19.13 22.24 46.42
CA GLY A 8 20.00 22.34 45.25
C GLY A 8 19.67 21.35 44.11
N SER A 9 18.91 20.28 44.39
CA SER A 9 18.46 19.32 43.36
C SER A 9 17.17 19.72 42.65
N LEU A 10 16.46 20.75 43.15
CA LEU A 10 15.25 21.32 42.53
C LEU A 10 15.57 22.53 41.62
N SER A 11 16.73 23.17 41.80
CA SER A 11 17.31 24.06 40.80
C SER A 11 17.83 23.21 39.64
N GLY A 12 17.03 23.14 38.57
CA GLY A 12 17.29 22.33 37.38
C GLY A 12 18.76 22.33 36.99
N ASP A 13 19.32 21.13 37.00
CA ASP A 13 20.70 20.83 36.62
C ASP A 13 21.02 21.50 35.27
N PRO A 14 22.03 22.41 35.18
CA PRO A 14 22.40 23.11 33.94
C PRO A 14 22.73 22.18 32.77
N HIS A 15 22.96 20.90 33.05
CA HIS A 15 23.28 19.85 32.08
C HIS A 15 22.08 18.99 31.65
N ARG A 16 20.84 19.28 32.10
CA ARG A 16 19.66 18.62 31.55
C ARG A 16 19.26 19.26 30.22
N LEU A 17 19.76 18.66 29.14
CA LEU A 17 19.28 18.90 27.78
C LEU A 17 17.77 18.57 27.71
N ASN A 18 16.93 19.59 27.83
CA ASN A 18 15.49 19.45 27.69
C ASN A 18 15.14 19.49 26.20
N PRO A 19 14.61 18.39 25.60
CA PRO A 19 14.31 18.33 24.17
C PRO A 19 13.34 19.41 23.71
N ILE A 20 12.41 19.81 24.59
CA ILE A 20 11.41 20.84 24.29
C ILE A 20 12.07 22.22 24.26
N ARG A 21 13.05 22.49 25.13
CA ARG A 21 13.82 23.75 25.09
C ARG A 21 14.73 23.81 23.86
N LEU A 22 15.44 22.73 23.55
CA LEU A 22 16.24 22.61 22.32
C LEU A 22 15.40 22.84 21.05
N PHE A 23 14.17 22.35 21.04
CA PHE A 23 13.23 22.60 19.93
C PHE A 23 12.77 24.06 19.87
N LEU A 24 12.45 24.67 21.02
CA LEU A 24 12.00 26.07 21.09
C LEU A 24 13.12 27.06 20.73
N ASP A 25 14.37 26.73 21.04
CA ASP A 25 15.55 27.52 20.71
C ASP A 25 16.01 27.33 19.25
N ALA A 26 15.48 26.33 18.53
CA ALA A 26 15.80 26.08 17.13
C ALA A 26 15.12 27.08 16.19
N ASP A 27 15.77 27.35 15.05
CA ASP A 27 15.24 28.24 14.01
C ASP A 27 13.86 27.80 13.50
N ILE A 28 13.03 28.76 13.08
CA ILE A 28 11.67 28.52 12.56
C ILE A 28 11.64 27.52 11.41
N VAL A 29 12.71 27.48 10.60
CA VAL A 29 12.86 26.51 9.51
C VAL A 29 12.97 25.09 10.07
N VAL A 30 13.82 24.87 11.09
CA VAL A 30 14.00 23.56 11.74
C VAL A 30 12.72 23.09 12.42
N GLN A 31 12.02 24.00 13.11
CA GLN A 31 10.73 23.71 13.72
C GLN A 31 9.71 23.24 12.68
N SER A 32 9.65 23.90 11.52
CA SER A 32 8.75 23.52 10.42
C SER A 32 9.08 22.13 9.85
N VAL A 33 10.37 21.79 9.71
CA VAL A 33 10.82 20.48 9.23
C VAL A 33 10.39 19.37 10.18
N ILE A 34 10.62 19.55 11.48
CA ILE A 34 10.25 18.56 12.50
C ILE A 34 8.73 18.33 12.54
N VAL A 35 7.94 19.41 12.53
CA VAL A 35 6.47 19.32 12.48
C VAL A 35 6.02 18.63 11.20
N GLY A 36 6.62 18.97 10.06
CA GLY A 36 6.34 18.33 8.77
C GLY A 36 6.62 16.82 8.79
N LEU A 37 7.76 16.40 9.35
CA LEU A 37 8.11 14.98 9.50
C LEU A 37 7.15 14.24 10.44
N LEU A 38 6.70 14.88 11.52
CA LEU A 38 5.70 14.30 12.41
C LEU A 38 4.35 14.09 11.71
N LEU A 39 3.88 15.09 10.95
CA LEU A 39 2.65 14.98 10.16
C LEU A 39 2.79 13.90 9.07
N ALA A 40 3.94 13.84 8.38
CA ALA A 40 4.22 12.80 7.40
C ALA A 40 4.19 11.40 8.01
N SER A 41 4.72 11.22 9.23
CA SER A 41 4.69 9.94 9.95
C SER A 41 3.26 9.48 10.24
N ILE A 42 2.41 10.38 10.75
CA ILE A 42 0.99 10.07 11.00
C ILE A 42 0.28 9.70 9.68
N TRP A 43 0.58 10.44 8.61
CA TRP A 43 -0.01 10.19 7.29
C TRP A 43 0.40 8.82 6.71
N VAL A 44 1.68 8.46 6.83
CA VAL A 44 2.21 7.15 6.42
C VAL A 44 1.46 6.03 7.15
N TRP A 45 1.30 6.13 8.47
CA TRP A 45 0.54 5.15 9.24
C TRP A 45 -0.93 5.06 8.81
N ALA A 46 -1.58 6.20 8.56
CA ALA A 46 -2.95 6.22 8.05
C ALA A 46 -3.09 5.46 6.72
N ILE A 47 -2.13 5.65 5.80
CA ILE A 47 -2.08 4.92 4.53
C ILE A 47 -1.89 3.41 4.77
N ILE A 48 -0.96 3.02 5.66
CA ILE A 48 -0.69 1.61 5.96
C ILE A 48 -1.97 0.91 6.46
N PHE A 49 -2.70 1.51 7.40
CA PHE A 49 -3.96 0.93 7.91
C PHE A 49 -5.05 0.87 6.83
N ALA A 50 -5.21 1.93 6.04
CA ALA A 50 -6.19 1.96 4.96
C ALA A 50 -5.87 0.90 3.87
N PHE A 51 -4.60 0.74 3.53
CA PHE A 51 -4.15 -0.26 2.56
C PHE A 51 -4.33 -1.69 3.10
N SER A 52 -3.90 -1.94 4.33
CA SER A 52 -4.03 -3.26 4.99
C SER A 52 -5.49 -3.72 5.06
N THR A 53 -6.40 -2.84 5.48
CA THR A 53 -7.84 -3.15 5.55
C THR A 53 -8.45 -3.37 4.16
N ARG A 54 -8.11 -2.54 3.18
CA ARG A 54 -8.53 -2.70 1.79
C ARG A 54 -8.06 -4.04 1.22
N MET A 55 -6.78 -4.39 1.40
CA MET A 55 -6.19 -5.63 0.90
C MET A 55 -6.86 -6.86 1.52
N GLY A 56 -7.12 -6.82 2.83
CA GLY A 56 -7.86 -7.87 3.52
C GLY A 56 -9.29 -8.04 2.96
N ARG A 57 -9.99 -6.95 2.65
CA ARG A 57 -11.33 -6.99 2.04
C ARG A 57 -11.30 -7.53 0.61
N VAL A 58 -10.32 -7.13 -0.20
CA VAL A 58 -10.13 -7.66 -1.56
C VAL A 58 -9.88 -9.16 -1.53
N ARG A 59 -8.97 -9.63 -0.67
CA ARG A 59 -8.65 -11.05 -0.52
C ARG A 59 -9.88 -11.89 -0.18
N ARG A 60 -10.65 -11.48 0.83
CA ARG A 60 -11.90 -12.17 1.21
C ARG A 60 -12.91 -12.25 0.06
N ARG A 61 -13.03 -11.21 -0.75
CA ARG A 61 -13.94 -11.20 -1.90
C ARG A 61 -13.44 -12.09 -3.04
N CYS A 62 -12.12 -12.15 -3.26
CA CYS A 62 -11.50 -13.08 -4.19
C CYS A 62 -11.73 -14.53 -3.75
N ASP A 63 -11.51 -14.85 -2.47
CA ASP A 63 -11.74 -16.19 -1.92
C ASP A 63 -13.20 -16.62 -2.07
N ALA A 64 -14.15 -15.70 -1.78
CA ALA A 64 -15.57 -15.96 -1.97
C ALA A 64 -15.91 -16.22 -3.45
N TYR A 65 -15.38 -15.39 -4.36
CA TYR A 65 -15.54 -15.58 -5.81
C TYR A 65 -15.03 -16.94 -6.25
N GLU A 66 -13.81 -17.30 -5.87
CA GLU A 66 -13.17 -18.56 -6.24
C GLU A 66 -14.00 -19.76 -5.76
N SER A 67 -14.49 -19.71 -4.52
CA SER A 67 -15.33 -20.78 -3.96
C SER A 67 -16.66 -20.99 -4.71
N GLU A 68 -17.22 -19.93 -5.28
CA GLU A 68 -18.45 -19.99 -6.09
C GLU A 68 -18.15 -20.37 -7.53
N PHE A 69 -17.05 -19.86 -8.09
CA PHE A 69 -16.56 -20.19 -9.42
C PHE A 69 -16.33 -21.70 -9.57
N TRP A 70 -15.68 -22.35 -8.59
CA TRP A 70 -15.47 -23.80 -8.61
C TRP A 70 -16.76 -24.62 -8.45
N LYS A 71 -17.85 -24.04 -7.94
CA LYS A 71 -19.16 -24.69 -7.84
C LYS A 71 -20.05 -24.44 -9.05
N ALA A 72 -19.73 -23.44 -9.85
CA ALA A 72 -20.53 -23.07 -11.01
C ALA A 72 -20.33 -24.11 -12.13
N SER A 73 -21.43 -24.66 -12.62
CA SER A 73 -21.45 -25.56 -13.77
C SER A 73 -21.41 -24.82 -15.12
N ASP A 74 -21.77 -23.53 -15.12
CA ASP A 74 -21.77 -22.67 -16.30
C ASP A 74 -21.20 -21.28 -15.94
N PHE A 75 -20.11 -20.92 -16.61
CA PHE A 75 -19.39 -19.67 -16.41
C PHE A 75 -20.18 -18.44 -16.86
N ASP A 76 -20.87 -18.52 -18.01
CA ASP A 76 -21.60 -17.37 -18.57
C ASP A 76 -22.82 -17.06 -17.70
N ALA A 77 -23.49 -18.10 -17.18
CA ALA A 77 -24.58 -17.95 -16.22
C ALA A 77 -24.11 -17.40 -14.86
N PHE A 78 -22.90 -17.78 -14.42
CA PHE A 78 -22.30 -17.29 -13.18
C PHE A 78 -21.88 -15.81 -13.27
N GLN A 79 -21.22 -15.42 -14.37
CA GLN A 79 -20.85 -14.02 -14.62
C GLN A 79 -22.07 -13.10 -14.69
N ASN A 80 -23.14 -13.51 -15.39
CA ASN A 80 -24.36 -12.72 -15.48
C ASN A 80 -25.07 -12.54 -14.13
N LYS A 81 -24.95 -13.49 -13.19
CA LYS A 81 -25.55 -13.38 -11.85
C LYS A 81 -24.76 -12.47 -10.92
N ARG A 82 -23.42 -12.50 -10.99
CA ARG A 82 -22.54 -11.78 -10.06
C ARG A 82 -22.14 -10.39 -10.55
N GLY A 83 -22.29 -10.13 -11.85
CA GLY A 83 -21.82 -8.92 -12.53
C GLY A 83 -20.33 -9.03 -12.91
N GLN A 84 -20.00 -8.59 -14.12
CA GLN A 84 -18.61 -8.53 -14.60
C GLN A 84 -17.76 -7.60 -13.71
N GLY A 85 -16.55 -8.05 -13.36
CA GLY A 85 -15.51 -7.16 -12.80
C GLY A 85 -15.58 -6.81 -11.31
N ASP A 86 -16.42 -7.45 -10.50
CA ASP A 86 -16.61 -7.12 -9.07
C ASP A 86 -15.34 -7.36 -8.21
N VAL A 87 -14.47 -8.28 -8.65
CA VAL A 87 -13.20 -8.61 -7.97
C VAL A 87 -12.05 -8.85 -8.97
N PRO A 88 -10.79 -8.63 -8.57
CA PRO A 88 -9.63 -8.89 -9.42
C PRO A 88 -9.62 -10.31 -10.00
N SER A 89 -9.94 -11.34 -9.20
CA SER A 89 -10.00 -12.73 -9.65
C SER A 89 -11.04 -12.97 -10.75
N ALA A 90 -12.14 -12.21 -10.75
CA ALA A 90 -13.17 -12.30 -11.78
C ALA A 90 -12.68 -11.75 -13.12
N ARG A 91 -11.93 -10.64 -13.11
CA ARG A 91 -11.36 -10.06 -14.34
C ARG A 91 -10.29 -10.96 -14.94
N VAL A 92 -9.48 -11.61 -14.11
CA VAL A 92 -8.49 -12.61 -14.57
C VAL A 92 -9.20 -13.81 -15.21
N ALA A 93 -10.26 -14.34 -14.58
CA ALA A 93 -11.04 -15.43 -15.14
C ALA A 93 -11.74 -15.05 -16.45
N GLU A 94 -12.29 -13.83 -16.53
CA GLU A 94 -12.89 -13.27 -17.73
C GLU A 94 -11.90 -13.18 -18.89
N ALA A 95 -10.70 -12.63 -18.65
CA ALA A 95 -9.64 -12.54 -19.65
C ALA A 95 -9.23 -13.92 -20.21
N GLY A 96 -9.10 -14.93 -19.33
CA GLY A 96 -8.79 -16.29 -19.75
C GLY A 96 -9.91 -16.93 -20.58
N MET A 97 -11.16 -16.73 -20.18
CA MET A 97 -12.34 -17.28 -20.86
C MET A 97 -12.63 -16.60 -22.20
N GLU A 98 -12.39 -15.29 -22.32
CA GLU A 98 -12.47 -14.55 -23.58
C GLU A 98 -11.47 -15.09 -24.60
N GLU A 99 -10.23 -15.32 -24.17
CA GLU A 99 -9.17 -15.85 -25.03
C GLU A 99 -9.42 -17.31 -25.43
N TRP A 100 -9.97 -18.12 -24.52
CA TRP A 100 -10.42 -19.46 -24.82
C TRP A 100 -11.51 -19.47 -25.89
N ARG A 101 -12.56 -18.66 -25.72
CA ARG A 101 -13.68 -18.56 -26.68
C ARG A 101 -13.20 -18.09 -28.07
N ARG A 102 -12.28 -17.12 -28.10
CA ARG A 102 -11.64 -16.62 -29.32
C ARG A 102 -10.83 -17.70 -30.04
N SER A 103 -10.20 -18.60 -29.28
CA SER A 103 -9.36 -19.67 -29.82
C SER A 103 -10.20 -20.86 -30.31
N THR A 104 -11.24 -21.26 -29.57
CA THR A 104 -12.12 -22.39 -29.93
C THR A 104 -13.03 -22.11 -31.14
N GLY A 105 -13.21 -20.84 -31.53
CA GLY A 105 -13.97 -20.45 -32.73
C GLY A 105 -13.24 -20.69 -34.07
N GLY A 106 -11.96 -21.07 -34.07
CA GLY A 106 -11.15 -21.25 -35.28
C GLY A 106 -11.06 -22.71 -35.77
N LYS A 107 -11.00 -22.92 -37.09
CA LYS A 107 -11.00 -24.25 -37.75
C LYS A 107 -9.74 -25.12 -37.54
N SER A 108 -8.67 -24.61 -36.91
CA SER A 108 -7.47 -25.39 -36.58
C SER A 108 -6.82 -24.88 -35.30
N THR A 109 -7.25 -25.39 -34.15
CA THR A 109 -6.68 -25.00 -32.86
C THR A 109 -5.47 -25.86 -32.55
N ASN A 110 -4.27 -25.26 -32.61
CA ASN A 110 -3.13 -25.81 -31.89
C ASN A 110 -3.41 -25.65 -30.38
N SER A 111 -3.73 -26.77 -29.73
CA SER A 111 -4.10 -26.79 -28.31
C SER A 111 -3.01 -26.19 -27.41
N GLU A 112 -1.73 -26.36 -27.78
CA GLU A 112 -0.61 -25.84 -27.01
C GLU A 112 -0.52 -24.31 -27.13
N GLY A 113 -0.60 -23.78 -28.36
CA GLY A 113 -0.60 -22.33 -28.59
C GLY A 113 -1.82 -21.63 -27.96
N THR A 114 -2.96 -22.32 -27.92
CA THR A 114 -4.17 -21.81 -27.25
C THR A 114 -3.97 -21.72 -25.74
N ARG A 115 -3.44 -22.77 -25.11
CA ARG A 115 -3.14 -22.77 -23.67
C ARG A 115 -2.15 -21.67 -23.30
N GLN A 116 -1.11 -21.48 -24.10
CA GLN A 116 -0.10 -20.45 -23.88
C GLN A 116 -0.69 -19.03 -23.94
N ARG A 117 -1.57 -18.78 -24.92
CA ARG A 117 -2.24 -17.47 -25.06
C ARG A 117 -3.18 -17.18 -23.90
N ILE A 118 -3.94 -18.17 -23.45
CA ILE A 118 -4.82 -18.04 -22.27
C ILE A 118 -3.98 -17.70 -21.04
N ALA A 119 -2.86 -18.39 -20.81
CA ALA A 119 -1.94 -18.09 -19.70
C ALA A 119 -1.40 -16.66 -19.78
N MET A 120 -0.91 -16.23 -20.94
CA MET A 120 -0.42 -14.86 -21.15
C MET A 120 -1.50 -13.80 -20.88
N ALA A 121 -2.75 -14.03 -21.33
CA ALA A 121 -3.85 -13.11 -21.08
C ALA A 121 -4.16 -12.98 -19.57
N MET A 122 -4.22 -14.10 -18.86
CA MET A 122 -4.40 -14.10 -17.41
C MET A 122 -3.24 -13.41 -16.68
N ASP A 123 -1.99 -13.74 -16.99
CA ASP A 123 -0.80 -13.15 -16.36
C ASP A 123 -0.74 -11.63 -16.58
N SER A 124 -1.06 -11.17 -17.80
CA SER A 124 -1.13 -9.74 -18.10
C SER A 124 -2.20 -9.01 -17.27
N THR A 125 -3.33 -9.67 -17.02
CA THR A 125 -4.42 -9.11 -16.20
C THR A 125 -4.04 -9.10 -14.73
N VAL A 126 -3.35 -10.16 -14.25
CA VAL A 126 -2.79 -10.21 -12.90
C VAL A 126 -1.82 -9.05 -12.66
N ALA A 127 -0.91 -8.79 -13.60
CA ALA A 127 0.03 -7.68 -13.52
C ALA A 127 -0.71 -6.32 -13.44
N GLN A 128 -1.69 -6.09 -14.31
CA GLN A 128 -2.48 -4.85 -14.31
C GLN A 128 -3.25 -4.64 -13.01
N GLU A 129 -3.88 -5.68 -12.46
CA GLU A 129 -4.59 -5.59 -11.19
C GLU A 129 -3.63 -5.39 -10.00
N ALA A 130 -2.44 -6.01 -10.04
CA ALA A 130 -1.40 -5.81 -9.04
C ALA A 130 -0.91 -4.34 -9.04
N ASP A 131 -0.64 -3.77 -10.21
CA ASP A 131 -0.24 -2.36 -10.35
C ASP A 131 -1.34 -1.41 -9.84
N ARG A 132 -2.61 -1.69 -10.18
CA ARG A 132 -3.76 -0.90 -9.71
C ARG A 132 -3.94 -0.96 -8.20
N LEU A 133 -3.60 -2.09 -7.57
CA LEU A 133 -3.58 -2.20 -6.10
C LEU A 133 -2.37 -1.45 -5.51
N ALA A 134 -1.23 -1.51 -6.18
CA ALA A 134 0.04 -0.92 -5.74
C ALA A 134 0.14 0.60 -5.93
N GLU A 135 -0.69 1.23 -6.77
CA GLU A 135 -0.62 2.67 -7.10
C GLU A 135 -0.48 3.58 -5.87
N ARG A 136 -1.18 3.27 -4.77
CA ARG A 136 -1.11 4.06 -3.52
C ARG A 136 0.17 3.85 -2.71
N LEU A 137 0.89 2.76 -2.95
CA LEU A 137 2.17 2.46 -2.30
C LEU A 137 3.33 3.27 -2.89
N ASN A 138 3.22 3.72 -4.15
CA ASN A 138 4.24 4.56 -4.78
C ASN A 138 4.48 5.85 -4.00
N PHE A 139 3.42 6.48 -3.47
CA PHE A 139 3.55 7.65 -2.61
C PHE A 139 4.38 7.35 -1.34
N LEU A 140 4.16 6.18 -0.74
CA LEU A 140 4.91 5.74 0.44
C LEU A 140 6.40 5.54 0.11
N ALA A 141 6.70 4.99 -1.06
CA ALA A 141 8.05 4.82 -1.56
C ALA A 141 8.76 6.17 -1.75
N THR A 142 8.08 7.16 -2.35
CA THR A 142 8.63 8.50 -2.52
C THR A 142 8.88 9.19 -1.18
N VAL A 143 7.90 9.19 -0.27
CA VAL A 143 8.05 9.81 1.06
C VAL A 143 9.18 9.15 1.85
N GLY A 144 9.27 7.82 1.82
CA GLY A 144 10.35 7.08 2.48
C GLY A 144 11.73 7.42 1.94
N SER A 145 11.86 7.68 0.62
CA SER A 145 13.13 8.06 -0.01
C SER A 145 13.50 9.52 0.22
N VAL A 146 12.53 10.44 0.28
CA VAL A 146 12.77 11.89 0.39
C VAL A 146 12.95 12.34 1.85
N ALA A 147 12.33 11.64 2.81
CA ALA A 147 12.38 12.01 4.23
C ALA A 147 13.80 12.21 4.82
N PRO A 148 14.81 11.37 4.51
CA PRO A 148 16.17 11.58 5.01
C PRO A 148 16.79 12.90 4.53
N PHE A 149 16.52 13.30 3.28
CA PHE A 149 17.04 14.55 2.71
C PHE A 149 16.39 15.78 3.35
N VAL A 150 15.09 15.70 3.65
CA VAL A 150 14.37 16.75 4.37
C VAL A 150 14.92 16.92 5.79
N GLY A 151 15.24 15.81 6.47
CA GLY A 151 15.91 15.85 7.78
C GLY A 151 17.33 16.45 7.71
N LEU A 152 18.13 16.02 6.72
CA LEU A 152 19.48 16.54 6.51
C LEU A 152 19.47 18.05 6.19
N PHE A 153 18.52 18.51 5.38
CA PHE A 153 18.35 19.94 5.10
C PHE A 153 18.17 20.77 6.40
N GLY A 154 17.34 20.29 7.32
CA GLY A 154 17.15 20.95 8.62
C GLY A 154 18.45 21.09 9.42
N THR A 155 19.35 20.12 9.32
CA THR A 155 20.66 20.16 10.00
C THR A 155 21.72 21.02 9.31
N VAL A 156 21.56 21.32 8.01
CA VAL A 156 22.47 22.21 7.27
C VAL A 156 22.06 23.67 7.45
N TRP A 157 20.76 23.91 7.60
CA TRP A 157 20.22 25.26 7.72
C TRP A 157 20.24 25.80 9.15
N GLY A 158 19.92 24.95 10.14
CA GLY A 158 19.92 25.31 11.56
C GLY A 158 21.33 25.39 12.14
#